data_AF-B4NVU1-F1
#
_entry.id   AF-B4NVU1-F1
#
_cell.length_a   1.000
_cell.length_b   1.000
_cell.length_c   1.000
_cell.angle_alpha   90.00
_cell.angle_beta   90.00
_cell.angle_gamma   90.00
#
_symmetry.space_group_name_H-M   'P 1'
#
loop_
_entity.id
_entity.type
_entity.pdbx_description
1 polymer ?
#
loop_
_entity_poly.entity_id
_entity_poly.type
_entity_poly.pdbx_seq_one_letter_code
_entity_poly.pdbx_strand_id
1 'polypeptide(L)' 'MRPGLSYVNYGSSGDNTNGMQHLGITVDNQEFHAHGRSKKIAHRNVAVKVCNSLFGTNFTYDDTT' A
#
# COMPACT_ATOMS: atom_id res chain seq x y z
N MET A 1 -5.69 9.84 11.05
CA MET A 1 -4.86 9.99 9.84
C MET A 1 -3.66 10.86 10.17
N ARG A 2 -2.44 10.46 9.80
CA ARG A 2 -1.25 11.29 10.00
C ARG A 2 -0.97 12.09 8.72
N PRO A 3 -1.21 13.41 8.72
CA PRO A 3 -0.90 14.25 7.56
C PRO A 3 0.62 14.36 7.37
N GLY A 4 1.07 14.56 6.12
CA GLY A 4 2.48 14.72 5.78
C GLY A 4 3.30 13.43 5.60
N LEU A 5 2.65 12.26 5.65
CA LEU A 5 3.32 11.00 5.38
C LEU A 5 3.68 10.86 3.89
N SER A 6 4.89 10.37 3.63
CA SER A 6 5.40 10.11 2.28
C SER A 6 5.42 8.63 1.98
N TYR A 7 4.94 8.26 0.79
CA TYR A 7 5.00 6.89 0.30
C TYR A 7 6.30 6.66 -0.47
N VAL A 8 6.93 5.53 -0.21
CA VAL A 8 8.13 5.08 -0.92
C VAL A 8 7.72 4.12 -2.02
N ASN A 9 8.14 4.41 -3.25
CA ASN A 9 7.91 3.51 -4.39
C ASN A 9 9.17 2.65 -4.61
N TYR A 10 9.02 1.34 -4.46
CA TYR A 10 10.11 0.38 -4.62
C TYR A 10 10.23 -0.17 -6.04
N GLY A 11 9.39 0.31 -6.96
CA GLY A 11 9.41 -0.07 -8.36
C GLY A 11 8.31 -1.06 -8.72
N SER A 12 8.47 -1.65 -9.90
CA SER A 12 7.50 -2.56 -10.50
C SER A 12 8.18 -3.88 -10.81
N SER A 13 7.56 -4.99 -10.43
CA SER A 13 8.04 -6.34 -10.74
C SER A 13 7.15 -6.92 -11.85
N GLY A 14 7.69 -7.09 -13.05
CA GLY A 14 7.00 -7.70 -14.20
C GLY A 14 7.04 -6.87 -15.48
N ASP A 15 6.59 -7.47 -16.58
CA ASP A 15 6.55 -6.83 -17.90
C ASP A 15 5.51 -5.70 -17.96
N ASN A 16 5.67 -4.79 -18.92
CA ASN A 16 5.02 -3.47 -19.01
C ASN A 16 3.48 -3.48 -18.91
N THR A 17 2.84 -4.63 -19.14
CA THR A 17 1.39 -4.84 -19.10
C THR A 17 0.85 -5.46 -17.82
N ASN A 18 1.68 -6.15 -17.01
CA ASN A 18 1.23 -6.90 -15.82
C ASN A 18 2.10 -6.65 -14.58
N GLY A 19 2.93 -5.60 -14.60
CA GLY A 19 3.87 -5.29 -13.53
C GLY A 19 3.22 -4.97 -12.20
N MET A 20 3.51 -5.78 -11.17
CA MET A 20 3.14 -5.53 -9.78
C MET A 20 3.87 -4.30 -9.26
N GLN A 21 3.12 -3.29 -8.80
CA GLN A 21 3.67 -2.08 -8.19
C GLN A 21 3.93 -2.33 -6.71
N HIS A 22 5.13 -2.03 -6.24
CA HIS A 22 5.52 -2.19 -4.84
C HIS A 22 5.60 -0.82 -4.16
N LEU A 23 4.88 -0.66 -3.04
CA LEU A 23 4.81 0.59 -2.31
C LEU A 23 5.00 0.37 -0.81
N GLY A 24 5.61 1.36 -0.15
CA GLY A 24 5.79 1.39 1.28
C GLY A 24 5.45 2.72 1.93
N ILE A 25 5.29 2.68 3.24
CA ILE A 25 5.14 3.86 4.10
C ILE A 25 5.70 3.53 5.48
N THR A 26 6.32 4.51 6.13
CA THR A 26 6.68 4.41 7.54
C THR A 26 5.74 5.29 8.36
N VAL A 27 5.08 4.69 9.35
CA VAL A 27 4.12 5.36 10.24
C VAL A 27 4.43 4.91 11.66
N ASP A 28 4.62 5.83 12.60
CA ASP A 28 5.03 5.52 13.97
C ASP A 28 6.29 4.67 14.10
N ASN A 29 7.27 4.92 13.24
CA ASN A 29 8.49 4.11 13.23
C ASN A 29 8.22 2.62 12.90
N GLN A 30 7.05 2.31 12.36
CA GLN A 30 6.67 1.01 11.81
C GLN A 30 6.57 1.12 10.28
N GLU A 31 7.25 0.21 9.61
CA GLU A 31 7.28 0.17 8.15
C GLU A 31 6.20 -0.78 7.62
N PHE A 32 5.42 -0.31 6.66
CA PHE A 32 4.35 -1.06 6.03
C PHE A 32 4.58 -1.12 4.53
N HIS A 33 4.48 -2.34 3.99
CA HIS A 33 4.62 -2.62 2.56
C HIS A 33 3.40 -3.35 2.02
N ALA A 34 3.01 -2.97 0.79
CA ALA A 34 2.03 -3.69 0.01
C ALA A 34 2.31 -3.54 -1.50
N HIS A 35 1.64 -4.38 -2.28
CA HIS A 35 1.73 -4.36 -3.73
C HIS A 35 0.34 -4.32 -4.37
N GLY A 36 0.30 -4.06 -5.67
CA GLY A 36 -0.93 -4.14 -6.45
C GLY A 36 -0.69 -4.01 -7.94
N ARG A 37 -1.69 -4.37 -8.76
CA ARG A 37 -1.63 -4.26 -10.23
C ARG A 37 -1.46 -2.83 -10.75
N SER A 38 -1.68 -1.83 -9.91
CA SER A 38 -1.44 -0.42 -10.22
C SER A 38 -0.95 0.33 -8.99
N LYS A 39 -0.34 1.50 -9.20
CA LYS A 39 0.16 2.34 -8.10
C LYS A 39 -0.97 2.73 -7.15
N LYS A 40 -2.17 2.97 -7.69
CA LYS A 40 -3.38 3.28 -6.92
C LYS A 40 -3.78 2.13 -6.00
N ILE A 41 -3.76 0.89 -6.49
CA ILE A 41 -4.11 -0.29 -5.69
C ILE A 41 -3.03 -0.57 -4.65
N ALA A 42 -1.75 -0.49 -5.00
CA ALA A 42 -0.66 -0.63 -4.04
C ALA A 42 -0.78 0.40 -2.90
N HIS A 43 -1.09 1.66 -3.23
CA HIS A 43 -1.30 2.73 -2.25
C HIS A 43 -2.48 2.47 -1.33
N ARG A 44 -3.63 2.04 -1.87
CA ARG A 44 -4.78 1.61 -1.09
C ARG A 44 -4.40 0.46 -0.15
N ASN A 45 -3.72 -0.56 -0.65
CA ASN A 45 -3.37 -1.74 0.12
C ASN A 45 -2.44 -1.39 1.29
N VAL A 46 -1.45 -0.51 1.06
CA VAL A 46 -0.62 0.04 2.14
C VAL A 46 -1.48 0.75 3.19
N ALA A 47 -2.38 1.64 2.76
CA ALA A 47 -3.24 2.38 3.69
C ALA A 47 -4.17 1.47 4.50
N VAL A 48 -4.76 0.44 3.87
CA VAL A 48 -5.58 -0.57 4.55
C VAL A 48 -4.77 -1.29 5.62
N LYS A 49 -3.55 -1.73 5.28
CA LYS A 49 -2.65 -2.42 6.22
C LYS A 49 -2.32 -1.54 7.42
N VAL A 50 -1.94 -0.28 7.18
CA VAL A 50 -1.68 0.71 8.22
C VAL A 50 -2.91 0.89 9.11
N CYS A 51 -4.09 1.10 8.52
CA CYS A 51 -5.29 1.35 9.30
C CYS A 51 -5.69 0.16 10.18
N ASN A 52 -5.64 -1.04 9.60
CA ASN A 52 -5.98 -2.27 10.33
C ASN A 52 -4.99 -2.54 11.45
N SER A 53 -3.70 -2.28 11.25
CA SER A 53 -2.67 -2.49 12.27
C SER A 53 -2.66 -1.41 13.37
N LEU A 54 -2.79 -0.13 13.03
CA LEU A 54 -2.64 0.96 13.99
C LEU A 54 -3.95 1.36 14.69
N PHE A 55 -5.09 1.21 14.00
CA PHE A 55 -6.39 1.67 14.51
C PHE A 55 -7.36 0.51 14.75
N GLY A 56 -6.92 -0.74 14.57
CA GLY A 56 -7.74 -1.93 14.81
C GLY A 56 -8.95 -2.05 13.87
N THR A 57 -8.88 -1.44 12.68
CA THR A 57 -9.95 -1.50 11.68
C THR A 57 -9.96 -2.84 10.93
N ASN A 58 -11.03 -3.09 10.17
CA ASN A 58 -11.16 -4.29 9.33
C ASN A 58 -11.51 -3.93 7.88
N PHE A 59 -10.72 -3.05 7.27
CA PHE A 59 -10.89 -2.73 5.85
C PHE A 59 -10.44 -3.90 4.98
N THR A 60 -11.24 -4.23 3.96
CA THR A 60 -10.94 -5.29 3.01
C THR A 60 -10.18 -4.77 1.79
N TYR A 61 -9.30 -5.63 1.27
CA TYR A 61 -8.61 -5.42 0.00
C TYR A 61 -9.55 -5.84 -1.14
N ASP A 62 -10.62 -5.07 -1.37
CA ASP A 62 -11.57 -5.35 -2.45
C ASP A 62 -10.85 -5.24 -3.81
N ASP A 63 -10.56 -6.38 -4.43
CA ASP A 63 -10.15 -6.45 -5.82
C ASP A 63 -11.42 -6.48 -6.65
N THR A 64 -11.88 -5.30 -7.05
CA THR A 64 -12.93 -5.20 -8.07
C THR A 64 -12.33 -5.75 -9.36
N THR A 65 -12.62 -7.03 -9.62
CA THR A 65 -12.29 -7.80 -10.81
C THR A 65 -12.48 -6.99 -12.08
#